data_AF-A0A0L0N2R8-F1
#
_entry.id   AF-A0A0L0N2R8-F1
#
_cell.length_a   1.000
_cell.length_b   1.000
_cell.length_c   1.000
_cell.angle_alpha   90.00
_cell.angle_beta   90.00
_cell.angle_gamma   90.00
#
_symmetry.space_group_name_H-M   'P 1'
#
loop_
_entity.id
_entity.type
_entity.pdbx_description
1 polymer ?
#
loop_
_entity_poly.entity_id
_entity_poly.type
_entity_poly.pdbx_seq_one_letter_code
_entity_poly.pdbx_strand_id
1 'polypeptide(L)'
;MDGSPTKAEDGVVDRRSSGYKSWKKKYRKMRIVFDHKMQHGEELHKQEEKASATVKRLAVENDRLLDLLVEVNNSPQIPPEKRIDVSLAPPADPRAPALPMDRQRALQKDRTMKRLEQLLADVPHTSYRASRDSHPAYTADLAVPDGEAHPAPFLSADDVDNYIYAVDASLDPDAHIPTLAPRAHPGAHPVPHPHLKNPTS
;
A
#
# COMPACT_ATOMS: atom_id res chain seq x y z
N MET A 1 87.30 -3.50 54.84
CA MET A 1 86.05 -2.77 54.64
C MET A 1 85.69 -2.93 53.17
N ASP A 2 85.36 -4.16 52.75
CA ASP A 2 83.99 -4.73 52.70
C ASP A 2 83.16 -4.02 51.60
N GLY A 3 82.60 -4.64 50.58
CA GLY A 3 82.48 -6.03 50.16
C GLY A 3 81.82 -6.07 48.77
N SER A 4 81.99 -7.19 48.07
CA SER A 4 81.52 -7.48 46.71
C SER A 4 79.97 -7.60 46.55
N PRO A 5 79.45 -7.72 45.31
CA PRO A 5 78.10 -7.31 44.91
C PRO A 5 77.04 -8.39 45.13
N THR A 6 75.77 -7.99 45.30
CA THR A 6 74.64 -8.92 45.34
C THR A 6 73.59 -8.59 44.27
N LYS A 7 73.48 -9.55 43.36
CA LYS A 7 72.34 -10.06 42.59
C LYS A 7 71.09 -9.20 42.40
N ALA A 8 70.70 -9.20 41.13
CA ALA A 8 69.36 -8.92 40.60
C ALA A 8 68.22 -9.49 41.45
N GLU A 9 67.15 -8.72 41.57
CA GLU A 9 65.78 -9.20 41.76
C GLU A 9 64.84 -8.30 40.96
N ASP A 10 63.79 -8.94 40.45
CA ASP A 10 62.95 -8.56 39.33
C ASP A 10 62.17 -7.26 39.56
N GLY A 11 62.31 -6.33 38.62
CA GLY A 11 61.38 -5.21 38.40
C GLY A 11 60.61 -5.38 37.09
N VAL A 12 60.47 -6.60 36.58
CA VAL A 12 59.48 -6.92 35.55
C VAL A 12 58.15 -7.12 36.25
N VAL A 13 57.29 -6.11 36.30
CA VAL A 13 55.84 -6.14 36.00
C VAL A 13 55.26 -4.78 36.43
N ASP A 14 55.30 -3.77 35.55
CA ASP A 14 54.12 -2.88 35.44
C ASP A 14 53.97 -2.16 34.08
N ARG A 15 54.21 -2.89 32.99
CA ARG A 15 53.88 -2.43 31.62
C ARG A 15 52.98 -3.40 30.86
N ARG A 16 52.13 -4.17 31.56
CA ARG A 16 51.27 -5.19 30.92
C ARG A 16 49.75 -5.06 31.16
N SER A 17 49.26 -3.93 31.67
CA SER A 17 47.81 -3.76 31.91
C SER A 17 47.10 -2.71 31.03
N SER A 18 47.83 -1.82 30.34
CA SER A 18 47.18 -0.77 29.52
C SER A 18 46.69 -1.26 28.14
N GLY A 19 47.20 -2.38 27.63
CA GLY A 19 46.72 -3.01 26.40
C GLY A 19 45.55 -3.96 26.62
N TYR A 20 45.61 -4.81 27.67
CA TYR A 20 44.74 -5.98 27.78
C TYR A 20 43.25 -5.64 27.98
N LYS A 21 42.97 -4.61 28.80
CA LYS A 21 41.61 -4.12 29.05
C LYS A 21 41.05 -3.28 27.91
N SER A 22 41.93 -2.62 27.13
CA SER A 22 41.58 -1.80 25.97
C SER A 22 41.05 -2.64 24.80
N TRP A 23 41.76 -3.71 24.42
CA TRP A 23 41.31 -4.56 23.31
C TRP A 23 40.03 -5.31 23.67
N LYS A 24 39.91 -5.88 24.88
CA LYS A 24 38.66 -6.53 25.33
C LYS A 24 37.46 -5.58 25.29
N LYS A 25 37.65 -4.32 25.70
CA LYS A 25 36.61 -3.27 25.63
C LYS A 25 36.31 -2.88 24.17
N LYS A 26 37.31 -2.77 23.31
CA LYS A 26 37.16 -2.52 21.87
C LYS A 26 36.36 -3.65 21.21
N TYR A 27 36.71 -4.90 21.44
CA TYR A 27 35.98 -6.06 20.92
C TYR A 27 34.54 -6.12 21.43
N ARG A 28 34.29 -5.81 22.70
CA ARG A 28 32.92 -5.73 23.22
C ARG A 28 32.10 -4.66 22.50
N LYS A 29 32.67 -3.47 22.27
CA LYS A 29 32.03 -2.42 21.47
C LYS A 29 31.79 -2.86 20.03
N MET A 30 32.80 -3.45 19.39
CA MET A 30 32.67 -3.95 18.02
C MET A 30 31.60 -5.04 17.90
N ARG A 31 31.51 -5.95 18.87
CA ARG A 31 30.49 -6.99 18.91
C ARG A 31 29.09 -6.39 19.05
N ILE A 32 28.90 -5.45 19.96
CA ILE A 32 27.62 -4.75 20.11
C ILE A 32 27.21 -4.05 18.81
N VAL A 33 28.15 -3.34 18.17
CA VAL A 33 27.88 -2.66 16.88
C VAL A 33 27.58 -3.67 15.78
N PHE A 34 28.29 -4.80 15.74
CA PHE A 34 28.04 -5.88 14.78
C PHE A 34 26.66 -6.49 14.99
N ASP A 35 26.33 -6.87 16.22
CA ASP A 35 25.03 -7.45 16.58
C ASP A 35 23.89 -6.48 16.23
N HIS A 36 24.05 -5.19 16.52
CA HIS A 36 23.08 -4.15 16.15
C HIS A 36 22.93 -4.01 14.63
N LYS A 37 24.05 -4.01 13.87
CA LYS A 37 24.01 -3.93 12.41
C LYS A 37 23.38 -5.17 11.78
N MET A 38 23.65 -6.35 12.33
CA MET A 38 23.02 -7.60 11.91
C MET A 38 21.52 -7.57 12.15
N GLN A 39 21.07 -7.19 13.35
CA GLN A 39 19.65 -7.04 13.66
C GLN A 39 18.97 -6.04 12.74
N HIS A 40 19.61 -4.91 12.45
CA HIS A 40 19.07 -3.92 11.54
C HIS A 40 18.99 -4.42 10.09
N GLY A 41 19.99 -5.19 9.63
CA GLY A 41 19.97 -5.80 8.30
C GLY A 41 18.85 -6.84 8.15
N GLU A 42 18.65 -7.69 9.16
CA GLU A 42 17.55 -8.66 9.20
C GLU A 42 16.17 -7.97 9.19
N GLU A 43 16.03 -6.87 9.93
CA GLU A 43 14.79 -6.08 9.93
C GLU A 43 14.53 -5.42 8.56
N LEU A 44 15.55 -4.84 7.94
CA LEU A 44 15.44 -4.27 6.59
C LEU A 44 15.04 -5.33 5.57
N HIS A 45 15.62 -6.53 5.62
CA HIS A 45 15.26 -7.62 4.72
C HIS A 45 13.79 -8.02 4.86
N LYS A 46 13.28 -8.14 6.09
CA LYS A 46 11.85 -8.40 6.35
C LYS A 46 10.95 -7.29 5.81
N GLN A 47 11.36 -6.04 5.92
CA GLN A 47 10.61 -4.90 5.38
C GLN A 47 10.60 -4.92 3.85
N GLU A 48 11.73 -5.25 3.22
CA GLU A 48 11.83 -5.40 1.76
C GLU A 48 10.93 -6.54 1.26
N GLU A 49 10.93 -7.70 1.91
CA GLU A 49 10.04 -8.81 1.57
C GLU A 49 8.57 -8.40 1.63
N LYS A 50 8.14 -7.74 2.73
CA LYS A 50 6.77 -7.23 2.89
C LYS A 50 6.41 -6.20 1.81
N ALA A 51 7.32 -5.28 1.52
CA ALA A 51 7.12 -4.28 0.47
C ALA A 51 6.98 -4.96 -0.90
N SER A 52 7.84 -5.93 -1.22
CA SER A 52 7.79 -6.67 -2.48
C SER A 52 6.48 -7.45 -2.64
N ALA A 53 5.98 -8.07 -1.57
CA ALA A 53 4.70 -8.78 -1.56
C ALA A 53 3.53 -7.81 -1.79
N THR A 54 3.59 -6.64 -1.16
CA THR A 54 2.57 -5.59 -1.34
C THR A 54 2.56 -5.05 -2.76
N VAL A 55 3.72 -4.79 -3.37
CA VAL A 55 3.82 -4.35 -4.77
C VAL A 55 3.22 -5.39 -5.70
N LYS A 56 3.54 -6.68 -5.51
CA LYS A 56 2.97 -7.76 -6.33
C LYS A 56 1.45 -7.83 -6.18
N ARG A 57 0.93 -7.70 -4.95
CA ARG A 57 -0.51 -7.67 -4.70
C ARG A 57 -1.18 -6.50 -5.43
N LEU A 58 -0.63 -5.29 -5.30
CA LEU A 58 -1.15 -4.09 -5.96
C LEU A 58 -1.10 -4.21 -7.48
N ALA A 59 -0.07 -4.81 -8.05
CA ALA A 59 0.01 -5.06 -9.49
C ALA A 59 -1.13 -5.98 -9.95
N VAL A 60 -1.37 -7.10 -9.25
CA VAL A 60 -2.48 -8.02 -9.57
C VAL A 60 -3.84 -7.34 -9.41
N GLU A 61 -4.03 -6.52 -8.38
CA GLU A 61 -5.28 -5.78 -8.17
C GLU A 61 -5.50 -4.73 -9.27
N ASN A 62 -4.45 -4.02 -9.68
CA ASN A 62 -4.53 -3.10 -10.81
C ASN A 62 -4.90 -3.83 -12.10
N ASP A 63 -4.31 -5.00 -12.38
CA ASP A 63 -4.64 -5.79 -13.56
C ASP A 63 -6.12 -6.19 -13.56
N ARG A 64 -6.64 -6.67 -12.41
CA ARG A 64 -8.07 -7.02 -12.26
C ARG A 64 -9.00 -5.82 -12.46
N LEU A 65 -8.62 -4.65 -11.94
CA LEU A 65 -9.39 -3.43 -12.14
C LEU A 65 -9.41 -3.01 -13.61
N LEU A 66 -8.27 -3.12 -14.30
CA LEU A 66 -8.17 -2.83 -15.73
C LEU A 66 -9.05 -3.78 -16.54
N ASP A 67 -9.02 -5.08 -16.24
CA ASP A 67 -9.88 -6.08 -16.90
C ASP A 67 -11.37 -5.74 -16.72
N LEU A 68 -11.80 -5.45 -15.49
CA LEU A 68 -13.18 -5.06 -15.20
C LEU A 68 -13.59 -3.79 -15.95
N LEU A 69 -12.73 -2.77 -16.00
CA LEU A 69 -13.02 -1.53 -16.73
C LEU A 69 -13.16 -1.77 -18.24
N VAL A 70 -12.36 -2.67 -18.81
CA VAL A 70 -12.47 -3.07 -20.22
C VAL A 70 -13.78 -3.83 -20.47
N GLU A 71 -14.17 -4.75 -19.58
CA GLU A 71 -15.45 -5.45 -19.67
C GLU A 71 -16.64 -4.49 -19.59
N VAL A 72 -16.61 -3.56 -18.65
CA VAL A 72 -17.63 -2.51 -18.50
C VAL A 72 -17.73 -1.69 -19.78
N ASN A 73 -16.61 -1.22 -20.32
CA ASN A 73 -16.59 -0.44 -21.57
C ASN A 73 -17.17 -1.22 -22.77
N ASN A 74 -17.00 -2.54 -22.79
CA ASN A 74 -17.53 -3.43 -23.83
C ASN A 74 -18.97 -3.91 -23.56
N SER A 75 -19.58 -3.51 -22.43
CA SER A 75 -20.92 -3.93 -22.07
C SER A 75 -21.97 -3.45 -23.08
N PRO A 76 -22.92 -4.31 -23.50
CA PRO A 76 -23.98 -3.95 -24.44
C PRO A 76 -24.93 -2.88 -23.87
N GLN A 77 -24.99 -2.71 -22.54
CA GLN A 77 -25.84 -1.72 -21.88
C GLN A 77 -25.28 -0.29 -21.98
N ILE A 78 -23.98 -0.14 -22.27
CA ILE A 78 -23.37 1.18 -22.45
C ILE A 78 -23.59 1.62 -23.90
N PRO A 79 -24.24 2.78 -24.15
CA PRO A 79 -24.40 3.34 -25.49
C PRO A 79 -23.04 3.60 -26.16
N PRO A 80 -22.92 3.40 -27.48
CA PRO A 80 -21.64 3.51 -28.19
C PRO A 80 -20.99 4.90 -28.05
N GLU A 81 -21.77 5.96 -27.85
CA GLU A 81 -21.27 7.34 -27.65
C GLU A 81 -20.56 7.53 -26.31
N LYS A 82 -20.82 6.66 -25.34
CA LYS A 82 -20.17 6.63 -24.03
C LYS A 82 -19.00 5.66 -23.97
N ARG A 83 -18.85 4.78 -24.99
CA ARG A 83 -17.71 3.86 -25.06
C ARG A 83 -16.46 4.60 -25.49
N ILE A 84 -15.33 4.16 -24.93
CA ILE A 84 -14.03 4.73 -25.19
C ILE A 84 -13.22 3.72 -25.99
N ASP A 85 -12.64 4.18 -27.10
CA ASP A 85 -11.63 3.42 -27.82
C ASP A 85 -10.34 3.44 -26.99
N VAL A 86 -10.03 2.31 -26.36
CA VAL A 86 -8.86 2.08 -25.53
C VAL A 86 -7.65 1.56 -26.32
N SER A 87 -7.77 1.37 -27.64
CA SER A 87 -6.65 0.93 -28.47
C SER A 87 -5.57 2.01 -28.54
N LEU A 88 -4.32 1.57 -28.41
CA LEU A 88 -3.15 2.45 -28.46
C LEU A 88 -2.56 2.50 -29.87
N ALA A 89 -1.87 3.58 -30.19
CA ALA A 89 -1.07 3.63 -31.40
C ALA A 89 -0.04 2.48 -31.41
N PRO A 90 -0.05 1.62 -32.45
CA PRO A 90 0.90 0.52 -32.52
C PRO A 90 2.34 1.09 -32.60
N PRO A 91 3.32 0.40 -31.97
CA PRO A 91 4.71 0.81 -32.03
C PRO A 91 5.21 0.86 -33.48
N ALA A 92 6.10 1.81 -33.78
CA ALA A 92 6.67 1.98 -35.11
C ALA A 92 7.51 0.78 -35.57
N ASP A 93 8.07 0.02 -34.62
CA ASP A 93 8.76 -1.23 -34.89
C ASP A 93 7.75 -2.39 -34.99
N PRO A 94 7.63 -3.06 -36.16
CA PRO A 94 6.73 -4.20 -36.33
C PRO A 94 7.14 -5.44 -35.52
N ARG A 95 8.36 -5.47 -34.97
CA ARG A 95 8.83 -6.55 -34.07
C ARG A 95 8.51 -6.29 -32.60
N ALA A 96 8.10 -5.08 -32.24
CA ALA A 96 7.72 -4.77 -30.87
C ALA A 96 6.44 -5.52 -30.47
N PRO A 97 6.35 -5.97 -29.20
CA PRO A 97 5.13 -6.54 -28.67
C PRO A 97 4.02 -5.49 -28.72
N ALA A 98 2.89 -5.83 -29.34
CA ALA A 98 1.71 -4.99 -29.42
C ALA A 98 0.47 -5.88 -29.24
N LEU A 99 -0.56 -5.36 -28.58
CA LEU A 99 -1.76 -6.13 -28.35
C LEU A 99 -2.52 -6.33 -29.67
N PRO A 100 -3.28 -7.43 -29.83
CA PRO A 100 -4.12 -7.63 -31.01
C PRO A 100 -5.05 -6.44 -31.28
N MET A 101 -5.59 -5.83 -30.22
CA MET A 101 -6.47 -4.67 -30.27
C MET A 101 -5.78 -3.45 -30.90
N ASP A 102 -4.53 -3.16 -30.51
CA ASP A 102 -3.75 -2.03 -31.02
C ASP A 102 -3.40 -2.20 -32.50
N ARG A 103 -3.15 -3.44 -32.93
CA ARG A 103 -2.88 -3.77 -34.35
C ARG A 103 -4.13 -3.60 -35.21
N GLN A 104 -5.29 -3.93 -34.66
CA GLN A 104 -6.58 -3.80 -35.33
C GLN A 104 -7.14 -2.38 -35.32
N ARG A 105 -6.50 -1.45 -34.59
CA ARG A 105 -6.89 -0.03 -34.51
C ARG A 105 -7.11 0.62 -35.88
N ALA A 106 -6.26 0.32 -36.87
CA ALA A 106 -6.39 0.88 -38.22
C ALA A 106 -7.62 0.33 -38.99
N LEU A 107 -8.11 -0.85 -38.60
CA LEU A 107 -9.29 -1.49 -39.19
C LEU A 107 -10.58 -0.98 -38.53
N GLN A 108 -10.51 -0.54 -37.28
CA GLN A 108 -11.65 0.02 -36.56
C GLN A 108 -11.88 1.47 -36.98
N LYS A 109 -12.86 1.65 -37.87
CA LYS A 109 -13.27 2.95 -38.42
C LYS A 109 -14.46 3.55 -37.68
N ASP A 110 -14.77 3.08 -36.48
CA ASP A 110 -15.86 3.62 -35.66
C ASP A 110 -15.47 5.01 -35.12
N ARG A 111 -15.78 6.02 -35.94
CA ARG A 111 -15.51 7.44 -35.68
C ARG A 111 -16.36 8.03 -34.55
N THR A 112 -17.29 7.26 -33.99
CA THR A 112 -18.23 7.74 -32.97
C THR A 112 -17.70 7.59 -31.55
N MET A 113 -16.76 6.67 -31.30
CA MET A 113 -16.18 6.49 -29.97
C MET A 113 -15.12 7.55 -29.69
N LYS A 114 -15.12 8.08 -28.46
CA LYS A 114 -14.06 8.97 -28.00
C LYS A 114 -12.78 8.15 -27.83
N ARG A 115 -11.65 8.70 -28.26
CA ARG A 115 -10.36 8.03 -28.13
C ARG A 115 -9.74 8.30 -26.76
N LEU A 116 -9.17 7.27 -26.15
CA LEU A 116 -8.43 7.42 -24.90
C LEU A 116 -7.31 8.48 -25.02
N GLU A 117 -6.55 8.46 -26.12
CA GLU A 117 -5.50 9.45 -26.40
C GLU A 117 -6.02 10.91 -26.35
N GLN A 118 -7.21 11.14 -26.90
CA GLN A 118 -7.83 12.46 -26.89
C GLN A 118 -8.32 12.82 -25.48
N LEU A 119 -8.94 11.87 -24.78
CA LEU A 119 -9.40 12.09 -23.41
C LEU A 119 -8.23 12.42 -22.46
N LEU A 120 -7.08 11.76 -22.65
CA LEU A 120 -5.87 12.04 -21.87
C LEU A 120 -5.30 13.44 -22.14
N ALA A 121 -5.52 14.00 -23.32
CA ALA A 121 -5.11 15.37 -23.65
C ALA A 121 -6.14 16.40 -23.13
N ASP A 122 -7.43 16.08 -23.21
CA ASP A 122 -8.53 16.99 -22.87
C ASP A 122 -8.77 17.06 -21.36
N VAL A 123 -8.51 15.97 -20.63
CA VAL A 123 -8.75 15.89 -19.19
C VAL A 123 -7.51 16.33 -18.41
N PRO A 124 -7.60 17.36 -17.55
CA PRO A 124 -6.47 17.79 -16.73
C PRO A 124 -6.14 16.73 -15.67
N HIS A 125 -5.05 15.99 -15.90
CA HIS A 125 -4.54 15.03 -14.93
C HIS A 125 -3.76 15.76 -13.83
N THR A 126 -4.26 15.72 -12.60
CA THR A 126 -3.53 16.21 -11.43
C THR A 126 -2.89 15.04 -10.70
N SER A 127 -1.59 15.16 -10.40
CA SER A 127 -0.93 14.18 -9.55
C SER A 127 -1.49 14.26 -8.13
N TYR A 128 -1.43 13.17 -7.36
CA TYR A 128 -1.83 13.17 -5.95
C TYR A 128 -1.19 14.32 -5.16
N ARG A 129 0.11 14.58 -5.40
CA ARG A 129 0.83 15.67 -4.75
C ARG A 129 0.27 17.05 -5.14
N ALA A 130 0.02 17.28 -6.42
CA ALA A 130 -0.57 18.53 -6.89
C ALA A 130 -2.02 18.71 -6.37
N SER A 131 -2.79 17.63 -6.29
CA SER A 131 -4.13 17.63 -5.73
C SER A 131 -4.11 17.94 -4.23
N ARG A 132 -3.20 17.34 -3.46
CA ARG A 132 -2.99 17.67 -2.03
C ARG A 132 -2.71 19.14 -1.80
N ASP A 133 -1.86 19.73 -2.63
CA ASP A 133 -1.43 21.11 -2.44
C ASP A 133 -2.52 22.11 -2.91
N SER A 134 -3.35 21.74 -3.90
CA SER A 134 -4.42 22.60 -4.44
C SER A 134 -5.78 22.43 -3.73
N HIS A 135 -6.08 21.23 -3.25
CA HIS A 135 -7.34 20.84 -2.64
C HIS A 135 -7.11 20.04 -1.35
N PRO A 136 -6.58 20.68 -0.30
CA PRO A 136 -6.21 19.98 0.94
C PRO A 136 -7.41 19.29 1.63
N ALA A 137 -8.63 19.79 1.43
CA ALA A 137 -9.85 19.20 1.97
C ALA A 137 -10.06 17.74 1.50
N TYR A 138 -9.89 17.44 0.22
CA TYR A 138 -10.04 16.07 -0.29
C TYR A 138 -9.01 15.11 0.29
N THR A 139 -7.80 15.60 0.55
CA THR A 139 -6.78 14.77 1.20
C THR A 139 -7.01 14.60 2.70
N ALA A 140 -7.68 15.54 3.35
CA ALA A 140 -8.10 15.39 4.74
C ALA A 140 -9.16 14.31 4.89
N ASP A 141 -10.09 14.20 3.94
CA ASP A 141 -11.11 13.14 3.94
C ASP A 141 -10.51 11.73 3.76
N LEU A 142 -9.38 11.63 3.04
CA LEU A 142 -8.65 10.36 2.87
C LEU A 142 -7.78 9.99 4.07
N ALA A 143 -7.56 10.92 5.01
CA ALA A 143 -6.81 10.65 6.22
C ALA A 143 -7.68 9.89 7.23
N VAL A 144 -7.06 8.99 8.00
CA VAL A 144 -7.72 8.30 9.10
C VAL A 144 -7.80 9.26 10.29
N PRO A 145 -9.00 9.58 10.81
CA PRO A 145 -9.13 10.40 12.02
C PRO A 145 -8.53 9.71 13.26
N ASP A 146 -8.12 10.51 14.24
CA ASP A 146 -7.50 10.00 15.47
C ASP A 146 -8.44 9.02 16.20
N GLY A 147 -7.97 7.79 16.40
CA GLY A 147 -8.70 6.73 17.10
C GLY A 147 -9.63 5.87 16.23
N GLU A 148 -9.69 6.12 14.92
CA GLU A 148 -10.47 5.32 13.98
C GLU A 148 -9.57 4.38 13.15
N ALA A 149 -10.14 3.30 12.61
CA ALA A 149 -9.37 2.31 11.84
C ALA A 149 -9.27 2.67 10.34
N HIS A 150 -10.21 3.47 9.85
CA HIS A 150 -10.39 3.77 8.44
C HIS A 150 -10.73 5.25 8.21
N PRO A 151 -10.43 5.82 7.03
CA PRO A 151 -10.83 7.18 6.69
C PRO A 151 -12.34 7.33 6.70
N ALA A 152 -12.84 8.54 6.94
CA ALA A 152 -14.27 8.77 7.01
C ALA A 152 -15.07 8.19 5.83
N PRO A 153 -14.74 8.48 4.55
CA PRO A 153 -15.49 7.99 3.39
C PRO A 153 -15.29 6.50 3.07
N PHE A 154 -14.43 5.78 3.79
CA PHE A 154 -14.30 4.34 3.59
C PHE A 154 -15.55 3.62 4.12
N LEU A 155 -16.01 2.57 3.47
CA LEU A 155 -17.07 1.69 3.98
C LEU A 155 -16.48 0.29 4.05
N SER A 156 -16.43 -0.29 5.25
CA SER A 156 -15.95 -1.66 5.40
C SER A 156 -17.00 -2.67 4.92
N ALA A 157 -16.58 -3.90 4.66
CA ALA A 157 -17.52 -4.98 4.29
C ALA A 157 -18.56 -5.22 5.39
N ASP A 158 -18.18 -5.06 6.66
CA ASP A 158 -19.10 -5.22 7.79
C ASP A 158 -20.10 -4.05 7.84
N ASP A 159 -19.70 -2.82 7.48
CA ASP A 159 -20.61 -1.67 7.39
C ASP A 159 -21.66 -1.85 6.29
N VAL A 160 -21.24 -2.38 5.13
CA VAL A 160 -22.15 -2.68 4.02
C VAL A 160 -23.18 -3.73 4.43
N ASP A 161 -22.75 -4.84 5.04
CA ASP A 161 -23.64 -5.90 5.51
C ASP A 161 -24.60 -5.39 6.61
N ASN A 162 -24.11 -4.60 7.56
CA ASN A 162 -24.96 -3.99 8.59
C ASN A 162 -26.03 -3.06 7.98
N TYR A 163 -25.68 -2.29 6.95
CA TYR A 163 -26.65 -1.45 6.24
C TYR A 163 -27.71 -2.28 5.51
N ILE A 164 -27.30 -3.33 4.80
CA ILE A 164 -28.21 -4.25 4.11
C ILE A 164 -29.16 -4.90 5.12
N TYR A 165 -28.64 -5.38 6.25
CA TYR A 165 -29.46 -5.94 7.33
C TYR A 165 -30.49 -4.95 7.87
N ALA A 166 -30.10 -3.69 8.08
CA ALA A 166 -31.01 -2.65 8.56
C ALA A 166 -32.13 -2.35 7.54
N VAL A 167 -31.80 -2.35 6.24
CA VAL A 167 -32.79 -2.20 5.16
C VAL A 167 -33.74 -3.39 5.16
N ASP A 168 -33.23 -4.62 5.16
CA ASP A 168 -34.02 -5.86 5.17
C ASP A 168 -35.00 -5.88 6.37
N ALA A 169 -34.51 -5.56 7.58
CA ALA A 169 -35.31 -5.52 8.79
C ALA A 169 -36.36 -4.40 8.80
N SER A 170 -36.11 -3.30 8.07
CA SER A 170 -37.05 -2.18 7.97
C SER A 170 -38.16 -2.43 6.94
N LEU A 171 -37.92 -3.28 5.95
CA LEU A 171 -38.82 -3.48 4.82
C LEU A 171 -40.00 -4.40 5.17
N ASP A 172 -39.73 -5.47 5.93
CA ASP A 172 -40.77 -6.38 6.41
C ASP A 172 -40.35 -7.03 7.75
N PRO A 173 -40.80 -6.49 8.90
CA PRO A 173 -40.40 -7.00 10.21
C PRO A 173 -41.02 -8.38 10.54
N ASP A 174 -42.07 -8.78 9.83
CA ASP A 174 -42.80 -10.02 10.08
C ASP A 174 -42.36 -11.14 9.12
N ALA A 175 -41.95 -10.80 7.90
CA ALA A 175 -41.31 -11.75 7.00
C ALA A 175 -39.88 -12.03 7.45
N HIS A 176 -39.67 -13.22 8.01
CA HIS A 176 -38.35 -13.76 8.32
C HIS A 176 -37.63 -14.15 7.02
N ILE A 177 -37.31 -13.16 6.18
CA ILE A 177 -36.55 -13.34 4.96
C ILE A 177 -35.10 -13.61 5.38
N PRO A 178 -34.44 -14.65 4.86
CA PRO A 178 -33.00 -14.82 5.06
C PRO A 178 -32.26 -13.59 4.54
N THR A 179 -31.62 -12.84 5.45
CA THR A 179 -30.88 -11.62 5.08
C THR A 179 -29.68 -11.96 4.19
N LEU A 180 -29.43 -11.10 3.21
CA LEU A 180 -28.27 -11.21 2.32
C LEU A 180 -26.98 -10.65 2.94
N ALA A 181 -26.99 -10.36 4.24
CA ALA A 181 -25.89 -9.80 5.00
C ALA A 181 -25.29 -10.83 6.00
N PRO A 182 -24.50 -11.81 5.51
CA PRO A 182 -23.98 -12.89 6.35
C PRO A 182 -22.99 -12.41 7.43
N ARG A 183 -22.42 -11.20 7.29
CA ARG A 183 -21.52 -10.58 8.27
C ARG A 183 -22.20 -9.45 9.04
N ALA A 184 -23.52 -9.33 9.00
CA ALA A 184 -24.20 -8.37 9.87
C ALA A 184 -24.06 -8.80 11.33
N HIS A 185 -23.65 -7.87 12.20
CA HIS A 185 -23.50 -8.13 13.63
C HIS A 185 -24.54 -7.32 14.41
N PRO A 186 -25.81 -7.77 14.50
CA PRO A 186 -26.90 -6.99 15.08
C PRO A 186 -26.74 -6.67 16.58
N GLY A 187 -25.76 -7.26 17.27
CA GLY A 187 -25.48 -7.02 18.70
C GLY A 187 -24.02 -6.71 19.05
N ALA A 188 -23.10 -6.65 18.08
CA ALA A 188 -21.74 -6.20 18.34
C ALA A 188 -21.70 -4.69 18.18
N HIS A 189 -21.26 -3.94 19.19
CA HIS A 189 -20.92 -2.54 19.02
C HIS A 189 -19.81 -2.45 17.97
N PRO A 190 -20.09 -2.03 16.72
CA PRO A 190 -19.05 -1.87 15.73
C PRO A 190 -18.16 -0.72 16.23
N VAL A 191 -16.89 -0.71 15.83
CA VAL A 191 -16.09 0.51 15.93
C VAL A 191 -16.90 1.58 15.17
N PRO A 192 -17.40 2.64 15.83
CA PRO A 192 -18.40 3.51 15.23
C PRO A 192 -17.76 4.23 14.04
N HIS A 193 -18.22 3.91 12.82
CA HIS A 193 -17.76 4.60 11.63
C HIS A 193 -18.18 6.07 11.72
N PRO A 194 -17.30 7.04 11.41
CA PRO A 194 -17.59 8.47 11.53
C PRO A 194 -18.84 8.91 10.75
N HIS A 195 -19.16 8.29 9.61
CA HIS A 195 -20.37 8.58 8.83
C HIS A 195 -21.66 7.97 9.39
N LEU A 196 -21.57 7.01 10.31
CA LEU A 196 -22.73 6.45 11.01
C LEU A 196 -23.10 7.27 12.27
N LYS A 197 -22.27 8.26 12.65
CA LYS A 197 -22.60 9.21 13.69
C LYS A 197 -23.60 10.21 13.10
N ASN A 198 -24.86 10.16 13.55
CA ASN A 198 -25.91 11.08 13.10
C ASN A 198 -25.44 12.54 13.26
N PRO A 199 -25.58 13.40 12.22
CA PRO A 199 -25.23 14.83 12.31
C PRO A 199 -26.20 15.64 13.20
N THR A 200 -27.20 15.03 13.80
CA THR A 200 -28.23 15.65 14.65
C THR A 200 -28.29 15.12 16.08
N SER A 201 -27.29 14.35 16.54
CA SER A 201 -27.14 13.98 17.95
C SER A 201 -26.11 14.83 18.67
#